data_AF-A0A1C4J2Z6-F1
#
_entry.id   AF-A0A1C4J2Z6-F1
#
_cell.length_a   1.000
_cell.length_b   1.000
_cell.length_c   1.000
_cell.angle_alpha   90.00
_cell.angle_beta   90.00
_cell.angle_gamma   90.00
#
_symmetry.space_group_name_H-M   'P 1'
#
loop_
_entity.id
_entity.type
_entity.pdbx_description
1 polymer ?
#
loop_
_entity_poly.entity_id
_entity_poly.type
_entity_poly.pdbx_seq_one_letter_code
_entity_poly.pdbx_strand_id
1 'polypeptide(L)'
;MLAEVAVGVVVLVISTVLSGTLPGRAAAEAAAEGPATAGGLPAASVTTIPFDAGIPGGTGKVQITLDPGRVGANGVQAVVYGPDGGLSAVPELRLALTLPAQDIGPLDARIRDTGGYWTATGLTVPLAGTWTMKVTVRVSDLDQVTVSAPVRITG
;
A
#
# COMPACT_ATOMS: atom_id res chain seq x y z
N MET A 1 -66.46 30.23 -1.23
CA MET A 1 -66.40 29.78 0.18
C MET A 1 -65.01 29.17 0.34
N LEU A 2 -64.07 29.97 0.87
CA LEU A 2 -63.33 29.66 2.09
C LEU A 2 -62.50 28.37 1.92
N ALA A 3 -61.28 28.45 1.38
CA ALA A 3 -60.07 28.83 2.10
C ALA A 3 -59.76 27.89 3.30
N GLU A 4 -58.50 27.50 3.37
CA GLU A 4 -57.81 26.98 4.56
C GLU A 4 -57.90 25.47 4.85
N VAL A 5 -56.93 24.72 4.29
CA VAL A 5 -55.79 24.35 5.13
C VAL A 5 -54.51 24.85 4.46
N ALA A 6 -53.94 25.87 5.08
CA ALA A 6 -52.62 26.38 4.85
C ALA A 6 -51.65 25.74 5.85
N VAL A 7 -50.50 25.25 5.37
CA VAL A 7 -49.16 25.41 5.99
C VAL A 7 -48.17 25.36 4.82
N GLY A 8 -47.72 26.51 4.32
CA GLY A 8 -46.41 27.06 4.69
C GLY A 8 -45.42 26.85 3.53
N VAL A 9 -45.45 27.70 2.51
CA VAL A 9 -44.42 28.74 2.29
C VAL A 9 -43.08 28.06 2.01
N VAL A 10 -42.73 27.90 0.73
CA VAL A 10 -41.75 28.77 0.02
C VAL A 10 -40.36 28.50 0.64
N VAL A 11 -39.40 27.97 -0.10
CA VAL A 11 -38.52 28.76 -0.95
C VAL A 11 -37.60 27.79 -1.68
N LEU A 12 -37.52 27.97 -3.00
CA LEU A 12 -36.39 27.64 -3.87
C LEU A 12 -36.15 26.17 -4.23
N VAL A 13 -35.71 26.00 -5.48
CA VAL A 13 -34.79 24.92 -5.85
C VAL A 13 -35.50 23.58 -6.09
N ILE A 14 -36.46 23.61 -7.01
CA ILE A 14 -36.32 22.75 -8.19
C ILE A 14 -35.05 23.24 -8.93
N SER A 15 -33.88 23.07 -8.32
CA SER A 15 -32.61 23.11 -9.04
C SER A 15 -32.33 21.68 -9.40
N THR A 16 -32.87 21.32 -10.55
CA THR A 16 -32.22 20.67 -11.69
C THR A 16 -30.71 20.37 -11.68
N VAL A 17 -29.93 20.52 -10.60
CA VAL A 17 -28.47 20.39 -10.63
C VAL A 17 -27.97 20.07 -9.23
N LEU A 18 -27.75 18.79 -8.84
CA LEU A 18 -26.68 18.43 -7.88
C LEU A 18 -26.49 16.94 -7.50
N SER A 19 -27.19 15.96 -8.08
CA SER A 19 -26.76 14.54 -7.90
C SER A 19 -26.43 13.81 -9.18
N GLY A 20 -26.58 14.46 -10.33
CA GLY A 20 -25.94 14.07 -11.57
C GLY A 20 -24.48 14.52 -11.62
N THR A 21 -23.62 13.99 -10.75
CA THR A 21 -22.16 14.04 -10.94
C THR A 21 -21.51 12.77 -10.40
N LEU A 22 -21.41 11.77 -11.29
CA LEU A 22 -20.39 10.71 -11.40
C LEU A 22 -19.60 10.33 -10.12
N PRO A 23 -19.66 9.08 -9.62
CA PRO A 23 -18.62 8.53 -8.73
C PRO A 23 -17.29 8.30 -9.47
N GLY A 24 -17.00 9.08 -10.52
CA GLY A 24 -15.76 9.08 -11.26
C GLY A 24 -14.62 9.80 -10.53
N ARG A 25 -14.92 10.62 -9.51
CA ARG A 25 -13.88 11.32 -8.74
C ARG A 25 -13.28 10.47 -7.62
N ALA A 26 -14.08 9.62 -6.96
CA ALA A 26 -13.58 8.75 -5.89
C ALA A 26 -12.64 7.65 -6.42
N ALA A 27 -12.89 7.14 -7.63
CA ALA A 27 -11.96 6.20 -8.29
C ALA A 27 -10.71 6.91 -8.83
N ALA A 28 -10.81 8.21 -9.17
CA ALA A 28 -9.66 9.00 -9.60
C ALA A 28 -8.73 9.37 -8.43
N GLU A 29 -9.22 9.45 -7.19
CA GLU A 29 -8.38 9.75 -6.02
C GLU A 29 -7.50 8.55 -5.61
N ALA A 30 -7.95 7.31 -5.84
CA ALA A 30 -7.10 6.11 -5.67
C ALA A 30 -6.08 5.92 -6.80
N ALA A 31 -6.33 6.52 -7.98
CA ALA A 31 -5.40 6.53 -9.11
C ALA A 31 -4.50 7.78 -9.16
N ALA A 32 -4.75 8.76 -8.29
CA ALA A 32 -4.02 10.02 -8.21
C ALA A 32 -3.09 10.12 -6.99
N GLU A 33 -2.78 9.02 -6.32
CA GLU A 33 -1.55 8.91 -5.51
C GLU A 33 -0.33 8.76 -6.44
N GLY A 34 -0.20 9.67 -7.41
CA GLY A 34 1.09 10.07 -7.93
C GLY A 34 1.80 10.91 -6.86
N PRO A 35 3.14 10.89 -6.78
CA PRO A 35 3.87 11.50 -5.68
C PRO A 35 3.48 12.98 -5.56
N ALA A 36 2.98 13.35 -4.39
CA ALA A 36 2.68 14.74 -4.05
C ALA A 36 4.00 15.53 -4.04
N THR A 37 4.33 16.18 -5.17
CA THR A 37 5.45 17.13 -5.25
C THR A 37 5.01 18.45 -4.63
N ALA A 38 5.00 18.52 -3.30
CA ALA A 38 4.85 19.75 -2.55
C ALA A 38 5.98 19.84 -1.51
N GLY A 39 7.09 20.51 -1.88
CA GLY A 39 8.07 21.04 -0.93
C GLY A 39 8.83 20.03 -0.05
N GLY A 40 9.87 19.40 -0.62
CA GLY A 40 11.15 19.20 0.08
C GLY A 40 11.27 18.11 1.15
N LEU A 41 10.31 17.20 1.29
CA LEU A 41 10.50 15.96 2.07
C LEU A 41 10.61 14.77 1.09
N PRO A 42 11.55 13.85 1.30
CA PRO A 42 11.65 12.67 0.43
C PRO A 42 10.36 11.86 0.54
N ALA A 43 9.71 11.59 -0.59
CA ALA A 43 8.48 10.82 -0.64
C ALA A 43 8.78 9.34 -0.40
N ALA A 44 8.07 8.72 0.55
CA ALA A 44 8.13 7.28 0.75
C ALA A 44 7.75 6.54 -0.54
N SER A 45 8.40 5.41 -0.79
CA SER A 45 8.09 4.51 -1.90
C SER A 45 7.13 3.42 -1.43
N VAL A 46 5.99 3.27 -2.10
CA VAL A 46 5.01 2.22 -1.79
C VAL A 46 4.98 1.19 -2.91
N THR A 47 4.98 -0.09 -2.57
CA THR A 47 4.94 -1.21 -3.51
C THR A 47 3.98 -2.27 -3.00
N THR A 48 3.01 -2.65 -3.83
CA THR A 48 2.02 -3.68 -3.51
C THR A 48 2.29 -4.92 -4.34
N ILE A 49 2.49 -6.05 -3.69
CA ILE A 49 2.81 -7.32 -4.33
C ILE A 49 1.73 -8.35 -4.01
N PRO A 50 0.99 -8.87 -5.01
CA PRO A 50 0.06 -9.97 -4.80
C PRO A 50 0.82 -11.27 -4.48
N PHE A 51 0.22 -12.15 -3.69
CA PHE A 51 0.75 -13.48 -3.40
C PHE A 51 -0.36 -14.54 -3.42
N ASP A 52 0.03 -15.77 -3.72
CA ASP A 52 -0.83 -16.95 -3.71
C ASP A 52 -0.04 -18.15 -3.20
N ALA A 53 -0.41 -18.66 -2.02
CA ALA A 53 0.21 -19.84 -1.41
C ALA A 53 -0.40 -21.18 -1.88
N GLY A 54 -1.40 -21.16 -2.78
CA GLY A 54 -2.00 -22.38 -3.35
C GLY A 54 -2.99 -23.10 -2.44
N ILE A 55 -3.39 -22.47 -1.32
CA ILE A 55 -4.33 -23.03 -0.34
C ILE A 55 -5.55 -22.12 -0.15
N PRO A 56 -6.72 -22.66 0.27
CA PRO A 56 -7.88 -21.83 0.63
C PRO A 56 -7.51 -20.79 1.69
N GLY A 57 -7.78 -19.50 1.39
CA GLY A 57 -7.42 -18.38 2.28
C GLY A 57 -5.94 -18.00 2.29
N GLY A 58 -5.10 -18.64 1.47
CA GLY A 58 -3.66 -18.36 1.34
C GLY A 58 -3.31 -17.34 0.25
N THR A 59 -4.28 -16.57 -0.22
CA THR A 59 -4.10 -15.53 -1.25
C THR A 59 -4.24 -14.14 -0.65
N GLY A 60 -3.60 -13.15 -1.27
CA GLY A 60 -3.68 -11.78 -0.79
C GLY A 60 -2.68 -10.85 -1.47
N LYS A 61 -2.35 -9.76 -0.80
CA LYS A 61 -1.32 -8.82 -1.22
C LYS A 61 -0.55 -8.30 -0.02
N VAL A 62 0.73 -8.04 -0.21
CA VAL A 62 1.56 -7.34 0.77
C VAL A 62 1.79 -5.93 0.23
N GLN A 63 1.45 -4.91 1.01
CA GLN A 63 1.84 -3.53 0.75
C GLN A 63 3.08 -3.21 1.57
N ILE A 64 4.14 -2.77 0.91
CA ILE A 64 5.41 -2.40 1.51
C ILE A 64 5.63 -0.91 1.29
N THR A 65 6.00 -0.21 2.35
CA THR A 65 6.42 1.18 2.32
C THR A 65 7.89 1.26 2.73
N LEU A 66 8.70 1.87 1.88
CA LEU A 66 10.09 2.25 2.17
C LEU A 66 10.15 3.76 2.39
N ASP A 67 10.65 4.17 3.54
CA ASP A 67 10.78 5.58 3.91
C ASP A 67 12.25 5.89 4.26
N PRO A 68 12.98 6.72 3.51
CA PRO A 68 12.55 7.50 2.34
C PRO A 68 12.57 6.76 0.99
N GLY A 69 13.00 5.49 0.93
CA GLY A 69 13.18 4.77 -0.33
C GLY A 69 14.42 5.23 -1.14
N ARG A 70 15.49 5.61 -0.46
CA ARG A 70 16.71 6.18 -1.07
C ARG A 70 17.99 5.56 -0.50
N VAL A 71 19.14 5.88 -1.08
CA VAL A 71 20.45 5.49 -0.53
C VAL A 71 20.60 5.95 0.92
N GLY A 72 21.11 5.05 1.77
CA GLY A 72 21.28 5.26 3.19
C GLY A 72 20.23 4.51 4.02
N ALA A 73 19.95 5.03 5.22
CA ALA A 73 19.01 4.42 6.15
C ALA A 73 17.57 4.54 5.65
N ASN A 74 16.83 3.44 5.70
CA ASN A 74 15.42 3.34 5.36
C ASN A 74 14.65 2.65 6.48
N GLY A 75 13.50 3.22 6.82
CA GLY A 75 12.41 2.54 7.47
C GLY A 75 11.66 1.65 6.46
N VAL A 76 11.20 0.50 6.94
CA VAL A 76 10.35 -0.43 6.20
C VAL A 76 9.08 -0.60 7.01
N GLN A 77 7.94 -0.49 6.35
CA GLN A 77 6.65 -0.89 6.90
C GLN A 77 6.00 -1.87 5.91
N ALA A 78 5.42 -2.95 6.40
CA ALA A 78 4.70 -3.88 5.56
C ALA A 78 3.37 -4.30 6.19
N VAL A 79 2.33 -4.34 5.36
CA VAL A 79 0.97 -4.70 5.75
C VAL A 79 0.50 -5.81 4.83
N VAL A 80 -0.09 -6.86 5.39
CA VAL A 80 -0.64 -7.97 4.61
C VAL A 80 -2.16 -7.82 4.56
N TYR A 81 -2.71 -7.93 3.35
CA TYR A 81 -4.14 -7.91 3.10
C TYR A 81 -4.59 -9.26 2.57
N GLY A 82 -5.74 -9.73 3.05
CA GLY A 82 -6.42 -10.91 2.55
C GLY A 82 -7.10 -10.68 1.20
N PRO A 83 -7.75 -11.71 0.64
CA PRO A 83 -8.42 -11.63 -0.66
C PRO A 83 -9.68 -10.73 -0.63
N ASP A 84 -10.25 -10.50 0.55
CA ASP A 84 -11.36 -9.58 0.82
C ASP A 84 -10.92 -8.12 0.96
N GLY A 85 -9.61 -7.85 0.92
CA GLY A 85 -9.01 -6.53 1.15
C GLY A 85 -8.90 -6.13 2.61
N GLY A 86 -9.31 -6.99 3.56
CA GLY A 86 -9.11 -6.79 4.99
C GLY A 86 -7.66 -7.02 5.41
N LEU A 87 -7.28 -6.52 6.59
CA LEU A 87 -5.99 -6.84 7.20
C LEU A 87 -5.92 -8.34 7.51
N SER A 88 -4.83 -8.98 7.13
CA SER A 88 -4.58 -10.40 7.39
C SER A 88 -3.32 -10.56 8.23
N ALA A 89 -3.44 -11.27 9.34
CA ALA A 89 -2.29 -11.65 10.16
C ALA A 89 -1.67 -12.92 9.56
N VAL A 90 -0.36 -12.90 9.35
CA VAL A 90 0.42 -14.05 8.87
C VAL A 90 1.41 -14.48 9.94
N PRO A 91 1.64 -15.80 10.13
CA PRO A 91 2.63 -16.30 11.07
C PRO A 91 4.03 -15.71 10.89
N GLU A 92 4.44 -15.42 9.65
CA GLU A 92 5.75 -14.84 9.37
C GLU A 92 5.78 -14.08 8.04
N LEU A 93 6.46 -12.93 8.06
CA LEU A 93 6.80 -12.14 6.88
C LEU A 93 8.31 -11.87 6.85
N ARG A 94 8.95 -12.13 5.72
CA ARG A 94 10.35 -11.79 5.48
C ARG A 94 10.49 -10.92 4.25
N LEU A 95 11.42 -9.98 4.29
CA LEU A 95 11.68 -9.03 3.21
C LEU A 95 13.18 -8.89 3.00
N ALA A 96 13.62 -9.05 1.75
CA ALA A 96 15.00 -8.85 1.36
C ALA A 96 15.10 -8.04 0.07
N LEU A 97 16.13 -7.22 -0.06
CA LEU A 97 16.45 -6.47 -1.29
C LEU A 97 17.72 -7.01 -1.94
N THR A 98 17.73 -7.13 -3.26
CA THR A 98 18.94 -7.40 -4.05
C THR A 98 19.09 -6.38 -5.16
N LEU A 99 20.32 -6.04 -5.54
CA LEU A 99 20.64 -5.21 -6.70
C LEU A 99 21.41 -6.07 -7.71
N PRO A 100 20.71 -6.77 -8.62
CA PRO A 100 21.35 -7.69 -9.57
C PRO A 100 22.41 -7.02 -10.44
N ALA A 101 22.20 -5.74 -10.78
CA ALA A 101 23.13 -4.97 -11.62
C ALA A 101 24.53 -4.79 -11.02
N GLN A 102 24.66 -4.90 -9.69
CA GLN A 102 25.92 -4.69 -8.96
C GLN A 102 26.26 -5.88 -8.05
N ASP A 103 25.55 -7.01 -8.20
CA ASP A 103 25.69 -8.21 -7.36
C ASP A 103 25.64 -7.93 -5.85
N ILE A 104 24.72 -7.04 -5.42
CA ILE A 104 24.53 -6.72 -4.00
C ILE A 104 23.32 -7.46 -3.44
N GLY A 105 23.49 -8.05 -2.26
CA GLY A 105 22.43 -8.62 -1.45
C GLY A 105 22.53 -10.14 -1.32
N PRO A 106 21.54 -10.79 -0.68
CA PRO A 106 20.31 -10.20 -0.16
C PRO A 106 20.54 -9.32 1.08
N LEU A 107 20.02 -8.10 1.05
CA LEU A 107 19.92 -7.21 2.21
C LEU A 107 18.62 -7.54 2.94
N ASP A 108 18.74 -8.25 4.06
CA ASP A 108 17.61 -8.56 4.93
C ASP A 108 17.14 -7.30 5.67
N ALA A 109 15.87 -6.93 5.48
CA ALA A 109 15.26 -5.80 6.16
C ALA A 109 15.03 -6.04 7.65
N ARG A 110 15.03 -7.30 8.10
CA ARG A 110 14.81 -7.69 9.51
C ARG A 110 13.54 -7.11 10.11
N ILE A 111 12.46 -7.16 9.33
CA ILE A 111 11.14 -6.68 9.78
C ILE A 111 10.60 -7.50 10.97
N ARG A 112 9.85 -6.82 11.83
CA ARG A 112 9.24 -7.38 13.04
C ARG A 112 7.76 -7.08 13.07
N ASP A 113 6.96 -8.07 13.46
CA ASP A 113 5.54 -7.89 13.71
C ASP A 113 5.32 -6.92 14.88
N THR A 114 4.45 -5.93 14.66
CA THR A 114 4.07 -4.89 15.62
C THR A 114 2.57 -4.97 15.98
N GLY A 115 1.92 -6.11 15.72
CA GLY A 115 0.53 -6.34 16.07
C GLY A 115 -0.44 -5.85 14.99
N GLY A 116 -0.23 -6.30 13.75
CA GLY A 116 -1.10 -6.00 12.60
C GLY A 116 -0.36 -5.44 11.39
N TYR A 117 0.88 -5.02 11.58
CA TYR A 117 1.81 -4.60 10.53
C TYR A 117 3.25 -4.88 10.96
N TRP A 118 4.15 -4.92 9.99
CA TRP A 118 5.56 -5.29 10.17
C TRP A 118 6.45 -4.08 9.98
N THR A 119 7.48 -3.91 10.82
CA THR A 119 8.36 -2.74 10.74
C THR A 119 9.84 -3.08 10.85
N ALA A 120 10.68 -2.25 10.23
CA ALA A 120 12.12 -2.20 10.49
C ALA A 120 12.65 -0.77 10.35
N THR A 121 13.70 -0.44 11.09
CA THR A 121 14.37 0.87 11.03
C THR A 121 15.85 0.79 10.65
N GLY A 122 16.37 -0.43 10.43
CA GLY A 122 17.80 -0.71 10.23
C GLY A 122 18.20 -1.07 8.81
N LEU A 123 17.34 -0.84 7.80
CA LEU A 123 17.67 -1.19 6.42
C LEU A 123 18.54 -0.09 5.79
N THR A 124 19.83 -0.34 5.67
CA THR A 124 20.74 0.57 4.96
C THR A 124 20.94 0.11 3.52
N VAL A 125 20.50 0.92 2.56
CA VAL A 125 20.65 0.64 1.13
C VAL A 125 21.89 1.36 0.59
N PRO A 126 22.90 0.65 0.05
CA PRO A 126 24.20 1.25 -0.26
C PRO A 126 24.24 2.02 -1.57
N LEU A 127 23.38 1.69 -2.54
CA LEU A 127 23.42 2.22 -3.91
C LEU A 127 22.03 2.51 -4.46
N ALA A 128 21.93 3.56 -5.27
CA ALA A 128 20.74 3.86 -6.05
C ALA A 128 20.62 2.87 -7.21
N GLY A 129 19.40 2.60 -7.65
CA GLY A 129 19.17 1.63 -8.71
C GLY A 129 17.78 1.01 -8.67
N THR A 130 17.55 0.07 -9.57
CA THR A 130 16.35 -0.77 -9.53
C THR A 130 16.69 -2.04 -8.78
N TRP A 131 16.22 -2.13 -7.56
CA TRP A 131 16.39 -3.28 -6.68
C TRP A 131 15.26 -4.29 -6.90
N THR A 132 15.54 -5.56 -6.68
CA THR A 132 14.53 -6.60 -6.60
C THR A 132 14.17 -6.79 -5.13
N MET A 133 12.92 -6.51 -4.79
CA MET A 133 12.36 -6.79 -3.48
C MET A 133 11.76 -8.19 -3.48
N LYS A 134 12.32 -9.06 -2.64
CA LYS A 134 11.83 -10.41 -2.42
C LYS A 134 11.06 -10.47 -1.10
N VAL A 135 9.80 -10.85 -1.17
CA VAL A 135 8.91 -10.97 -0.03
C VAL A 135 8.50 -12.40 0.13
N THR A 136 8.69 -12.94 1.33
CA THR A 136 8.32 -14.29 1.67
C THR A 136 7.22 -14.22 2.72
N VAL A 137 6.04 -14.78 2.39
CA VAL A 137 4.85 -14.81 3.24
C VAL A 137 4.62 -16.24 3.67
N ARG A 138 4.65 -16.50 4.97
CA ARG A 138 4.26 -17.79 5.54
C ARG A 138 2.82 -17.68 6.03
N VAL A 139 1.91 -18.45 5.44
CA VAL A 139 0.48 -18.41 5.76
C VAL A 139 0.08 -19.49 6.77
N SER A 140 0.84 -20.58 6.88
CA SER A 140 0.66 -21.64 7.88
C SER A 140 2.03 -22.20 8.33
N ASP A 141 2.06 -23.25 9.15
CA ASP A 141 3.33 -23.90 9.52
C ASP A 141 4.04 -24.59 8.35
N LEU A 142 3.29 -24.98 7.32
CA LEU A 142 3.81 -25.73 6.16
C LEU A 142 3.72 -24.95 4.84
N ASP A 143 2.91 -23.89 4.80
CA ASP A 143 2.59 -23.17 3.58
C ASP A 143 3.27 -21.79 3.57
N GLN A 144 4.12 -21.60 2.57
CA GLN A 144 4.87 -20.36 2.35
C GLN A 144 5.00 -20.08 0.86
N VAL A 145 4.88 -18.81 0.51
CA VAL A 145 5.10 -18.31 -0.85
C VAL A 145 6.16 -17.22 -0.83
N THR A 146 6.98 -17.18 -1.89
CA THR A 146 7.93 -16.09 -2.12
C THR A 146 7.59 -15.41 -3.44
N VAL A 147 7.38 -14.11 -3.37
CA VAL A 147 7.08 -13.24 -4.51
C VAL A 147 8.16 -12.17 -4.63
N SER A 148 8.30 -11.60 -5.83
CA SER A 148 9.31 -10.57 -6.08
C SER A 148 8.72 -9.43 -6.89
N ALA A 149 9.15 -8.20 -6.60
CA ALA A 149 8.80 -7.02 -7.38
C ALA A 149 10.00 -6.07 -7.51
N PRO A 150 10.11 -5.33 -8.63
CA PRO A 150 11.10 -4.27 -8.74
C PRO A 150 10.73 -3.10 -7.83
N VAL A 151 11.73 -2.51 -7.17
CA VAL A 151 11.60 -1.28 -6.40
C VAL A 151 12.71 -0.31 -6.80
N ARG A 152 12.36 0.96 -7.00
CA ARG A 152 13.33 1.98 -7.39
C ARG A 152 13.87 2.67 -6.15
N ILE A 153 15.19 2.69 -6.00
CA ILE A 153 15.90 3.44 -4.96
C ILE A 153 16.60 4.64 -5.60
N THR A 154 16.37 5.82 -5.04
CA THR A 154 16.97 7.10 -5.48
C THR A 154 18.23 7.43 -4.66
N GLY A 155 19.04 8.37 -5.15
CA GLY A 155 20.26 8.84 -4.47
C GLY A 155 19.99 9.97 -3.50
#